data_AF-A0A1W9HMR9-F1
#
_entry.id   AF-A0A1W9HMR9-F1
#
_cell.length_a   1.000
_cell.length_b   1.000
_cell.length_c   1.000
_cell.angle_alpha   90.00
_cell.angle_beta   90.00
_cell.angle_gamma   90.00
#
_symmetry.space_group_name_H-M   'P 1'
#
loop_
_entity.id
_entity.type
_entity.pdbx_description
1 polymer ?
#
loop_
_entity_poly.entity_id
_entity_poly.type
_entity_poly.pdbx_seq_one_letter_code
_entity_poly.pdbx_strand_id
1 'polypeptide(L)'
;MADNGARNRKRRKYLGYGGLLLAGGAAIAFAATVPDGNTASTLQIVSGAAPAPSAATTTTTTTTTTTTASATLLAGAPSESDYRTALAMWRVPREKDSCVSCHGPDFIDLARIGTPDTDLIRRAVLDGASSEEAQALVRGVKYLRVRYALPAENPRTFRPFQPGGALLPGANSVERDAAFGEELAKVLPTLTSTARVATLADAKRARDEMLALDWDKFRIGVPFPRWSADIAHGPQEGTMNDWVSDLPRVPRAAFAAQWQALQDSYLNDPSETNFWRLYFAADDMTEGFAGVTPVDPADTRKVHDFSLIKYRSTLIGQHLLRMEALRRQGFTRGQIAFSYLATDPGFAAPFKAEGVTLHAGYRLEEFLPNPMWEVGDFQRRELEPSALTAGQPGNRTTADRFRDQLRLLGYPQFVLDSIDPNMTIGQADDELRTAWFMLGFRYDPSLLRVSPSNSTKVGEYLLGQLWKEDMFIHRAFLQFTRMVAASYNPQAMVKASPPFKLQFNYFTAYNRAVPSRWNTDASARPSATAKARQLELYKRITANMFRMSLLLHEEALSTGQIAPYGNATNDGEYDRINEFFNYAGQPGRAADDALIRRVAARAGKALTF
;
A
#
# COMPACT_ATOMS: atom_id res chain seq x y z
N MET A 1 -17.29 -45.57 -33.58
CA MET A 1 -16.30 -45.43 -34.68
C MET A 1 -15.81 -44.00 -34.66
N ALA A 2 -14.56 -43.60 -34.42
CA ALA A 2 -13.32 -44.15 -33.87
C ALA A 2 -12.51 -42.88 -33.51
N ASP A 3 -12.18 -42.60 -32.25
CA ASP A 3 -10.99 -43.00 -31.47
C ASP A 3 -9.72 -42.14 -31.69
N ASN A 4 -9.02 -41.94 -30.56
CA ASN A 4 -7.73 -41.28 -30.27
C ASN A 4 -7.72 -39.76 -30.05
N GLY A 5 -7.15 -39.21 -28.97
CA GLY A 5 -6.36 -39.82 -27.90
C GLY A 5 -5.87 -38.78 -26.88
N ALA A 6 -5.72 -39.23 -25.64
CA ALA A 6 -5.48 -38.49 -24.40
C ALA A 6 -4.12 -37.78 -24.28
N ARG A 7 -4.02 -36.82 -23.33
CA ARG A 7 -2.81 -36.63 -22.47
C ARG A 7 -3.06 -35.79 -21.19
N ASN A 8 -2.82 -36.46 -20.06
CA ASN A 8 -2.18 -36.03 -18.80
C ASN A 8 -2.82 -34.96 -17.87
N ARG A 9 -3.61 -35.45 -16.89
CA ARG A 9 -3.72 -34.86 -15.54
C ARG A 9 -2.86 -35.67 -14.56
N LYS A 10 -1.81 -35.06 -14.00
CA LYS A 10 -1.09 -35.61 -12.84
C LYS A 10 -1.82 -35.19 -11.56
N ARG A 11 -2.47 -36.16 -10.90
CA ARG A 11 -2.93 -36.08 -9.50
C ARG A 11 -1.73 -36.15 -8.57
N ARG A 12 -1.55 -35.19 -7.66
CA ARG A 12 -0.72 -35.36 -6.46
C ARG A 12 -1.61 -35.90 -5.34
N LYS A 13 -1.30 -37.12 -4.87
CA LYS A 13 -1.81 -37.71 -3.64
C LYS A 13 -1.08 -37.07 -2.47
N TYR A 14 -1.81 -36.49 -1.51
CA TYR A 14 -1.28 -36.24 -0.18
C TYR A 14 -1.42 -37.53 0.63
N LEU A 15 -0.29 -38.10 1.02
CA LEU A 15 -0.20 -39.19 1.98
C LEU A 15 -0.36 -38.60 3.38
N GLY A 16 -1.34 -39.13 4.12
CA GLY A 16 -1.50 -38.87 5.54
C GLY A 16 -0.38 -39.52 6.34
N TYR A 17 0.01 -38.86 7.42
CA TYR A 17 0.76 -39.46 8.51
C TYR A 17 -0.15 -39.52 9.73
N GLY A 18 -0.67 -40.72 9.97
CA GLY A 18 -1.15 -41.17 11.27
C GLY A 18 0.04 -41.74 12.07
N GLY A 19 -0.06 -41.68 13.40
CA GLY A 19 1.08 -41.71 14.30
C GLY A 19 1.65 -43.09 14.65
N LEU A 20 2.70 -43.05 15.46
CA LEU A 20 3.05 -44.12 16.38
C LEU A 20 3.59 -43.54 17.68
N LEU A 21 3.18 -44.18 18.78
CA LEU A 21 3.28 -43.79 20.18
C LEU A 21 4.31 -44.69 20.89
N LEU A 22 4.84 -44.17 22.01
CA LEU A 22 5.48 -44.85 23.18
C LEU A 22 6.96 -45.27 23.01
N ALA A 23 7.87 -45.15 24.00
CA ALA A 23 7.78 -44.89 25.44
C ALA A 23 9.14 -44.38 26.00
N GLY A 24 9.15 -43.91 27.26
CA GLY A 24 10.29 -44.11 28.16
C GLY A 24 10.74 -42.86 28.95
N GLY A 25 10.45 -42.84 30.26
CA GLY A 25 10.62 -41.66 31.11
C GLY A 25 12.04 -41.29 31.53
N ALA A 26 12.18 -40.08 32.05
CA ALA A 26 12.87 -39.80 33.31
C ALA A 26 12.40 -38.44 33.83
N ALA A 27 11.78 -38.47 35.00
CA ALA A 27 11.39 -37.28 35.75
C ALA A 27 12.61 -36.75 36.53
N ILE A 28 12.87 -35.45 36.45
CA ILE A 28 13.64 -34.72 37.46
C ILE A 28 12.72 -33.62 37.96
N ALA A 29 12.27 -33.78 39.20
CA ALA A 29 11.56 -32.78 39.96
C ALA A 29 12.57 -31.73 40.47
N PHE A 30 12.28 -30.46 40.22
CA PHE A 30 12.73 -29.38 41.09
C PHE A 30 11.49 -28.60 41.53
N ALA A 31 11.18 -28.74 42.82
CA ALA A 31 10.30 -27.83 43.52
C ALA A 31 11.02 -26.50 43.73
N ALA A 32 10.38 -25.39 43.36
CA ALA A 32 10.71 -24.07 43.87
C ALA A 32 9.44 -23.21 43.88
N THR A 33 8.95 -23.03 45.10
CA THR A 33 8.11 -21.96 45.64
C THR A 33 7.82 -20.73 44.75
N VAL A 34 6.54 -20.38 44.70
CA VAL A 34 5.99 -19.08 44.29
C VAL A 34 6.59 -17.95 45.15
N PRO A 35 6.94 -16.81 44.53
CA PRO A 35 6.31 -15.57 44.97
C PRO A 35 5.80 -14.72 43.81
N ASP A 36 4.69 -14.04 44.09
CA ASP A 36 4.07 -12.98 43.30
C ASP A 36 5.06 -11.89 42.85
N GLY A 37 4.81 -11.30 41.68
CA GLY A 37 5.39 -9.99 41.35
C GLY A 37 5.67 -9.74 39.87
N ASN A 38 4.77 -8.97 39.24
CA ASN A 38 5.07 -7.90 38.27
C ASN A 38 6.49 -7.86 37.66
N THR A 39 6.62 -8.13 36.36
CA THR A 39 7.57 -7.41 35.49
C THR A 39 7.08 -7.38 34.05
N ALA A 40 6.47 -6.25 33.67
CA ALA A 40 6.59 -5.73 32.32
C ALA A 40 8.05 -5.33 32.11
N SER A 41 8.72 -5.94 31.14
CA SER A 41 10.12 -5.63 30.82
C SER A 41 10.27 -4.19 30.37
N THR A 42 11.06 -3.44 31.14
CA THR A 42 11.41 -2.03 30.96
C THR A 42 12.44 -1.86 29.86
N LEU A 43 12.11 -1.06 28.84
CA LEU A 43 13.09 -0.40 27.98
C LEU A 43 13.75 0.73 28.79
N GLN A 44 15.01 0.53 29.20
CA GLN A 44 15.81 1.62 29.78
C GLN A 44 16.45 2.47 28.67
N ILE A 45 16.36 3.79 28.86
CA ILE A 45 16.78 4.85 27.94
C ILE A 45 18.24 5.20 28.20
N VAL A 46 19.05 5.28 27.15
CA VAL A 46 20.32 6.03 27.14
C VAL A 46 20.06 7.32 26.37
N SER A 47 19.89 8.44 27.08
CA SER A 47 19.77 9.77 26.48
C SER A 47 21.16 10.41 26.35
N GLY A 48 21.56 10.72 25.13
CA GLY A 48 22.82 11.40 24.84
C GLY A 48 22.70 12.28 23.60
N ALA A 49 22.21 13.52 23.79
CA ALA A 49 22.46 14.62 22.85
C ALA A 49 22.31 15.95 23.60
N ALA A 50 23.42 16.64 23.78
CA ALA A 50 23.49 17.98 24.38
C ALA A 50 23.00 19.05 23.37
N PRO A 51 22.34 20.14 23.82
CA PRO A 51 21.94 21.24 22.95
C PRO A 51 23.10 22.21 22.69
N ALA A 52 23.23 22.65 21.43
CA ALA A 52 24.11 23.75 21.01
C ALA A 52 23.45 25.13 21.28
N PRO A 53 24.24 26.19 21.51
CA PRO A 53 23.76 27.45 22.08
C PRO A 53 23.03 28.36 21.09
N SER A 54 22.02 29.06 21.61
CA SER A 54 21.15 30.00 20.89
C SER A 54 21.85 31.34 20.68
N ALA A 55 21.88 31.83 19.44
CA ALA A 55 22.26 33.21 19.13
C ALA A 55 21.07 34.15 19.38
N ALA A 56 21.36 35.28 20.03
CA ALA A 56 20.43 36.34 20.33
C ALA A 56 20.06 37.15 19.06
N THR A 57 18.77 37.43 18.88
CA THR A 57 18.31 38.44 17.91
C THR A 57 17.34 39.40 18.58
N THR A 58 17.65 40.67 18.36
CA THR A 58 17.13 41.90 18.93
C THR A 58 15.63 42.10 18.74
N THR A 59 14.96 42.52 19.80
CA THR A 59 13.56 42.94 19.84
C THR A 59 13.44 44.38 19.33
N THR A 60 12.65 44.60 18.28
CA THR A 60 12.17 45.94 17.91
C THR A 60 10.69 46.03 18.27
N THR A 61 10.40 46.80 19.31
CA THR A 61 9.06 47.09 19.79
C THR A 61 8.40 48.07 18.82
N THR A 62 7.31 47.66 18.17
CA THR A 62 6.40 48.60 17.49
C THR A 62 5.04 48.49 18.15
N THR A 63 4.73 49.53 18.92
CA THR A 63 3.47 49.73 19.61
C THR A 63 2.39 50.06 18.58
N THR A 64 1.55 49.10 18.26
CA THR A 64 0.32 49.36 17.49
C THR A 64 -0.87 49.20 18.41
N THR A 65 -1.58 50.31 18.54
CA THR A 65 -2.76 50.59 19.35
C THR A 65 -3.81 49.48 19.24
N THR A 66 -4.07 48.82 20.37
CA THR A 66 -5.15 47.85 20.54
C THR A 66 -6.49 48.59 20.48
N THR A 67 -7.15 48.55 19.33
CA THR A 67 -8.57 48.90 19.24
C THR A 67 -9.34 47.72 19.84
N THR A 68 -9.86 47.93 21.05
CA THR A 68 -10.73 47.01 21.79
C THR A 68 -12.05 46.85 21.05
N ALA A 69 -12.09 45.99 20.04
CA ALA A 69 -13.32 45.54 19.41
C ALA A 69 -13.89 44.38 20.23
N SER A 70 -14.84 44.74 21.09
CA SER A 70 -15.96 43.95 21.62
C SER A 70 -15.82 42.43 21.65
N ALA A 71 -15.52 41.94 22.87
CA ALA A 71 -15.66 40.57 23.32
C ALA A 71 -17.14 40.12 23.39
N THR A 72 -17.78 39.95 22.23
CA THR A 72 -19.16 39.42 22.15
C THR A 72 -19.35 38.43 20.98
N LEU A 73 -18.41 37.50 20.78
CA LEU A 73 -18.51 36.44 19.73
C LEU A 73 -17.97 35.04 20.14
N LEU A 74 -17.73 34.74 21.42
CA LEU A 74 -17.16 33.45 21.86
C LEU A 74 -17.97 32.70 22.93
N ALA A 75 -19.29 32.82 22.91
CA ALA A 75 -20.15 31.80 23.53
C ALA A 75 -20.32 30.66 22.50
N GLY A 76 -19.60 29.54 22.67
CA GLY A 76 -19.82 28.32 21.86
C GLY A 76 -18.64 27.80 21.03
N ALA A 77 -17.39 28.22 21.30
CA ALA A 77 -16.24 27.54 20.69
C ALA A 77 -16.10 26.11 21.23
N PRO A 78 -15.80 25.10 20.38
CA PRO A 78 -15.58 23.73 20.83
C PRO A 78 -14.49 23.64 21.91
N SER A 79 -14.71 22.83 22.92
CA SER A 79 -13.85 22.70 24.10
C SER A 79 -13.20 21.31 24.22
N GLU A 80 -12.17 21.19 25.07
CA GLU A 80 -11.60 19.89 25.45
C GLU A 80 -12.66 18.96 26.08
N SER A 81 -13.69 19.53 26.73
CA SER A 81 -14.83 18.73 27.22
C SER A 81 -15.65 18.13 26.08
N ASP A 82 -15.82 18.85 24.96
CA ASP A 82 -16.50 18.31 23.78
C ASP A 82 -15.70 17.15 23.17
N TYR A 83 -14.37 17.25 23.14
CA TYR A 83 -13.50 16.16 22.71
C TYR A 83 -13.70 14.91 23.58
N ARG A 84 -13.67 15.05 24.90
CA ARG A 84 -13.82 13.92 25.83
C ARG A 84 -15.21 13.27 25.72
N THR A 85 -16.27 14.06 25.61
CA THR A 85 -17.63 13.53 25.41
C THR A 85 -17.75 12.77 24.08
N ALA A 86 -17.21 13.34 22.99
CA ALA A 86 -17.18 12.68 21.70
C ALA A 86 -16.35 11.38 21.72
N LEU A 87 -15.21 11.38 22.41
CA LEU A 87 -14.34 10.21 22.54
C LEU A 87 -15.00 9.09 23.35
N ALA A 88 -15.74 9.43 24.40
CA ALA A 88 -16.53 8.46 25.14
C ALA A 88 -17.56 7.78 24.20
N MET A 89 -18.31 8.59 23.44
CA MET A 89 -19.28 8.10 22.45
C MET A 89 -18.61 7.20 21.39
N TRP A 90 -17.46 7.62 20.86
CA TRP A 90 -16.66 6.92 19.86
C TRP A 90 -16.28 5.49 20.25
N ARG A 91 -16.14 5.25 21.56
CA ARG A 91 -15.74 3.97 22.15
C ARG A 91 -16.90 3.09 22.60
N VAL A 92 -18.14 3.61 22.61
CA VAL A 92 -19.31 2.81 23.01
C VAL A 92 -19.56 1.71 21.96
N PRO A 93 -19.58 0.43 22.35
CA PRO A 93 -19.98 -0.65 21.46
C PRO A 93 -21.47 -0.52 21.08
N ARG A 94 -21.78 -0.72 19.80
CA ARG A 94 -23.13 -0.68 19.23
C ARG A 94 -23.39 -1.91 18.37
N GLU A 95 -24.47 -1.91 17.60
CA GLU A 95 -24.81 -3.02 16.69
C GLU A 95 -23.66 -3.36 15.72
N LYS A 96 -22.97 -2.32 15.21
CA LYS A 96 -21.79 -2.46 14.34
C LYS A 96 -20.46 -2.38 15.10
N ASP A 97 -20.50 -2.64 16.41
CA ASP A 97 -19.44 -2.32 17.38
C ASP A 97 -19.18 -0.81 17.52
N SER A 98 -18.04 -0.43 18.11
CA SER A 98 -17.63 0.94 18.38
C SER A 98 -16.91 1.56 17.18
N CYS A 99 -17.02 2.89 17.01
CA CYS A 99 -16.36 3.60 15.90
C CYS A 99 -14.83 3.41 15.93
N VAL A 100 -14.25 3.32 17.14
CA VAL A 100 -12.82 3.07 17.35
C VAL A 100 -12.34 1.75 16.75
N SER A 101 -13.21 0.75 16.63
CA SER A 101 -12.90 -0.58 16.09
C SER A 101 -12.78 -0.60 14.56
N CYS A 102 -13.27 0.42 13.85
CA CYS A 102 -13.12 0.55 12.39
C CYS A 102 -12.18 1.69 11.98
N HIS A 103 -12.22 2.82 12.70
CA HIS A 103 -11.53 4.05 12.33
C HIS A 103 -10.17 4.23 13.02
N GLY A 104 -10.00 3.76 14.26
CA GLY A 104 -8.81 4.02 15.08
C GLY A 104 -9.09 4.85 16.35
N PRO A 105 -8.04 5.24 17.11
CA PRO A 105 -8.15 5.71 18.49
C PRO A 105 -9.06 6.91 18.73
N ASP A 106 -9.18 7.81 17.76
CA ASP A 106 -10.12 8.94 17.77
C ASP A 106 -10.57 9.31 16.34
N PHE A 107 -11.30 10.42 16.24
CA PHE A 107 -11.92 10.94 15.03
C PHE A 107 -11.08 12.03 14.32
N ILE A 108 -9.74 11.99 14.43
CA ILE A 108 -8.86 12.93 13.71
C ILE A 108 -9.01 12.82 12.19
N ASP A 109 -9.35 11.64 11.70
CA ASP A 109 -9.66 11.39 10.31
C ASP A 109 -10.88 12.21 9.86
N LEU A 110 -12.02 12.11 10.55
CA LEU A 110 -13.23 12.87 10.27
C LEU A 110 -12.99 14.39 10.34
N ALA A 111 -12.09 14.82 11.24
CA ALA A 111 -11.64 16.21 11.32
C ALA A 111 -10.88 16.64 10.07
N ARG A 112 -9.91 15.85 9.60
CA ARG A 112 -9.04 16.14 8.46
C ARG A 112 -9.73 16.07 7.09
N ILE A 113 -10.64 15.11 6.90
CA ILE A 113 -11.26 14.85 5.59
C ILE A 113 -12.40 15.82 5.30
N GLY A 114 -12.86 16.57 6.31
CA GLY A 114 -13.88 17.61 6.13
C GLY A 114 -15.29 17.06 5.89
N THR A 115 -15.61 15.86 6.40
CA THR A 115 -16.97 15.30 6.32
C THR A 115 -18.00 16.32 6.84
N PRO A 116 -19.07 16.64 6.09
CA PRO A 116 -20.12 17.56 6.51
C PRO A 116 -20.83 17.07 7.78
N ASP A 117 -21.27 18.00 8.63
CA ASP A 117 -21.99 17.68 9.86
C ASP A 117 -23.23 16.79 9.60
N THR A 118 -23.94 17.00 8.50
CA THR A 118 -25.11 16.20 8.12
C THR A 118 -24.76 14.73 7.84
N ASP A 119 -23.61 14.48 7.21
CA ASP A 119 -23.12 13.12 6.97
C ASP A 119 -22.62 12.47 8.26
N LEU A 120 -21.91 13.23 9.10
CA LEU A 120 -21.46 12.75 10.41
C LEU A 120 -22.65 12.31 11.26
N ILE A 121 -23.70 13.13 11.33
CA ILE A 121 -24.90 12.83 12.09
C ILE A 121 -25.62 11.61 11.52
N ARG A 122 -25.88 11.59 10.20
CA ARG A 122 -26.57 10.47 9.56
C ARG A 122 -25.83 9.15 9.81
N ARG A 123 -24.51 9.11 9.60
CA ARG A 123 -23.72 7.89 9.77
C ARG A 123 -23.67 7.45 11.23
N ALA A 124 -23.44 8.36 12.17
CA ALA A 124 -23.43 8.03 13.60
C ALA A 124 -24.79 7.43 14.04
N VAL A 125 -25.91 8.01 13.59
CA VAL A 125 -27.25 7.49 13.89
C VAL A 125 -27.49 6.13 13.24
N LEU A 126 -27.06 5.94 11.98
CA LEU A 126 -27.12 4.63 11.29
C LEU A 126 -26.25 3.56 11.96
N ASP A 127 -25.26 3.97 12.75
CA ASP A 127 -24.40 3.08 13.54
C ASP A 127 -24.93 2.91 14.98
N GLY A 128 -26.09 3.52 15.30
CA GLY A 128 -26.82 3.33 16.56
C GLY A 128 -26.60 4.42 17.61
N ALA A 129 -25.97 5.55 17.27
CA ALA A 129 -25.84 6.68 18.19
C ALA A 129 -27.17 7.46 18.32
N SER A 130 -27.43 8.05 19.49
CA SER A 130 -28.52 9.01 19.65
C SER A 130 -28.22 10.31 18.87
N SER A 131 -29.26 11.13 18.64
CA SER A 131 -29.08 12.45 18.05
C SER A 131 -28.13 13.34 18.86
N GLU A 132 -28.21 13.29 20.19
CA GLU A 132 -27.35 14.04 21.11
C GLU A 132 -25.90 13.57 21.05
N GLU A 133 -25.69 12.26 20.99
CA GLU A 133 -24.39 11.63 20.81
C GLU A 133 -23.75 12.01 19.47
N ALA A 134 -24.52 11.96 18.39
CA ALA A 134 -24.09 12.37 17.06
C ALA A 134 -23.70 13.86 17.02
N GLN A 135 -24.44 14.72 17.71
CA GLN A 135 -24.08 16.13 17.86
C GLN A 135 -22.81 16.32 18.71
N ALA A 136 -22.61 15.48 19.73
CA ALA A 136 -21.36 15.50 20.50
C ALA A 136 -20.16 15.15 19.61
N LEU A 137 -20.28 14.16 18.71
CA LEU A 137 -19.25 13.86 17.71
C LEU A 137 -18.90 15.07 16.85
N VAL A 138 -19.92 15.76 16.32
CA VAL A 138 -19.71 16.97 15.50
C VAL A 138 -18.91 18.03 16.27
N ARG A 139 -19.23 18.25 17.55
CA ARG A 139 -18.47 19.20 18.39
C ARG A 139 -17.04 18.74 18.63
N GLY A 140 -16.82 17.45 18.90
CA GLY A 140 -15.47 16.87 19.02
C GLY A 140 -14.65 17.03 17.74
N VAL A 141 -15.24 16.71 16.58
CA VAL A 141 -14.60 16.87 15.26
C VAL A 141 -14.22 18.33 15.02
N LYS A 142 -15.11 19.29 15.33
CA LYS A 142 -14.81 20.72 15.23
C LYS A 142 -13.71 21.16 16.19
N TYR A 143 -13.66 20.60 17.40
CA TYR A 143 -12.56 20.84 18.33
C TYR A 143 -11.21 20.43 17.75
N LEU A 144 -11.10 19.23 17.16
CA LEU A 144 -9.85 18.79 16.54
C LEU A 144 -9.44 19.66 15.34
N ARG A 145 -10.42 20.09 14.52
CA ARG A 145 -10.14 21.03 13.41
C ARG A 145 -9.53 22.33 13.91
N VAL A 146 -10.08 22.90 14.99
CA VAL A 146 -9.54 24.12 15.61
C VAL A 146 -8.18 23.87 16.26
N ARG A 147 -8.07 22.83 17.10
CA ARG A 147 -6.86 22.50 17.86
C ARG A 147 -5.64 22.29 16.95
N TYR A 148 -5.84 21.62 15.82
CA TYR A 148 -4.76 21.26 14.91
C TYR A 148 -4.74 22.13 13.63
N ALA A 149 -5.58 23.16 13.54
CA ALA A 149 -5.74 23.99 12.35
C ALA A 149 -5.92 23.18 11.05
N LEU A 150 -6.73 22.11 11.12
CA LEU A 150 -6.91 21.18 9.99
C LEU A 150 -7.81 21.81 8.92
N PRO A 151 -7.44 21.69 7.62
CA PRO A 151 -8.34 22.04 6.55
C PRO A 151 -9.52 21.05 6.52
N ALA A 152 -10.72 21.55 6.22
CA ALA A 152 -11.87 20.71 5.90
C ALA A 152 -11.84 20.39 4.41
N GLU A 153 -11.16 19.30 4.04
CA GLU A 153 -11.12 18.84 2.64
C GLU A 153 -12.51 18.43 2.15
N ASN A 154 -12.64 18.20 0.85
CA ASN A 154 -13.85 17.57 0.34
C ASN A 154 -13.73 16.04 0.46
N PRO A 155 -14.56 15.35 1.27
CA PRO A 155 -14.46 13.90 1.47
C PRO A 155 -14.60 13.06 0.19
N ARG A 156 -15.22 13.62 -0.85
CA ARG A 156 -15.51 12.90 -2.10
C ARG A 156 -14.34 12.94 -3.08
N THR A 157 -13.53 14.00 -3.03
CA THR A 157 -12.34 14.17 -3.88
C THR A 157 -11.03 13.96 -3.12
N PHE A 158 -11.02 14.13 -1.80
CA PHE A 158 -9.85 13.90 -0.98
C PHE A 158 -9.43 12.44 -1.04
N ARG A 159 -8.19 12.22 -1.45
CA ARG A 159 -7.51 10.93 -1.48
C ARG A 159 -6.29 11.05 -0.57
N PRO A 160 -6.39 10.59 0.69
CA PRO A 160 -5.27 10.63 1.62
C PRO A 160 -4.02 10.07 0.95
N PHE A 161 -2.94 10.84 1.03
CA PHE A 161 -1.64 10.43 0.49
C PHE A 161 -1.64 10.19 -1.02
N GLN A 162 -2.53 10.79 -1.80
CA GLN A 162 -2.37 10.84 -3.25
C GLN A 162 -1.01 11.50 -3.57
N PRO A 163 -0.10 10.84 -4.33
CA PRO A 163 1.17 11.45 -4.73
C PRO A 163 0.95 12.77 -5.46
N GLY A 164 1.74 13.80 -5.12
CA GLY A 164 1.58 15.16 -5.66
C GLY A 164 0.27 15.86 -5.28
N GLY A 165 -0.48 15.33 -4.32
CA GLY A 165 -1.70 15.91 -3.74
C GLY A 165 -2.96 15.82 -4.61
N ALA A 166 -2.85 15.35 -5.86
CA ALA A 166 -3.98 15.26 -6.77
C ALA A 166 -3.78 14.15 -7.81
N LEU A 167 -4.90 13.55 -8.23
CA LEU A 167 -4.93 12.59 -9.32
C LEU A 167 -4.61 13.29 -10.65
N LEU A 168 -3.81 12.65 -11.51
CA LEU A 168 -3.60 13.16 -12.88
C LEU A 168 -4.91 13.16 -13.69
N PRO A 169 -5.10 14.13 -14.59
CA PRO A 169 -6.32 14.23 -15.38
C PRO A 169 -6.49 13.04 -16.34
N GLY A 170 -7.74 12.74 -16.69
CA GLY A 170 -8.09 11.71 -17.67
C GLY A 170 -9.37 10.97 -17.28
N ALA A 171 -10.28 10.79 -18.23
CA ALA A 171 -11.57 10.14 -18.00
C ALA A 171 -11.44 8.63 -17.76
N ASN A 172 -10.38 8.03 -18.30
CA ASN A 172 -10.08 6.60 -18.22
C ASN A 172 -8.59 6.35 -17.89
N SER A 173 -8.24 5.09 -17.63
CA SER A 173 -6.87 4.69 -17.28
C SER A 173 -5.84 5.03 -18.35
N VAL A 174 -6.19 4.90 -19.64
CA VAL A 174 -5.30 5.21 -20.78
C VAL A 174 -4.93 6.69 -20.82
N GLU A 175 -5.92 7.58 -20.67
CA GLU A 175 -5.67 9.02 -20.62
C GLU A 175 -4.84 9.42 -19.41
N ARG A 176 -5.11 8.81 -18.24
CA ARG A 176 -4.32 9.05 -17.01
C ARG A 176 -2.89 8.52 -17.12
N ASP A 177 -2.69 7.41 -17.82
CA ASP A 177 -1.36 6.85 -18.08
C ASP A 177 -0.57 7.71 -19.09
N ALA A 178 -1.23 8.27 -20.11
CA ALA A 178 -0.61 9.27 -20.99
C ALA A 178 -0.23 10.54 -20.22
N ALA A 179 -1.13 11.08 -19.39
CA ALA A 179 -0.83 12.22 -18.52
C ALA A 179 0.34 11.93 -17.57
N PHE A 180 0.49 10.67 -17.12
CA PHE A 180 1.63 10.24 -16.32
C PHE A 180 2.95 10.27 -17.09
N GLY A 181 2.95 9.86 -18.37
CA GLY A 181 4.13 10.03 -19.23
C GLY A 181 4.60 11.48 -19.36
N GLU A 182 3.66 12.43 -19.34
CA GLU A 182 3.96 13.87 -19.37
C GLU A 182 4.43 14.41 -18.03
N GLU A 183 3.86 13.92 -16.94
CA GLU A 183 4.34 14.23 -15.59
C GLU A 183 5.77 13.73 -15.40
N LEU A 184 6.09 12.52 -15.88
CA LEU A 184 7.45 11.99 -15.89
C LEU A 184 8.42 12.90 -16.63
N ALA A 185 7.99 13.63 -17.67
CA ALA A 185 8.89 14.51 -18.40
C ALA A 185 9.37 15.73 -17.60
N LYS A 186 8.65 16.10 -16.53
CA LYS A 186 9.04 17.18 -15.62
C LYS A 186 10.11 16.76 -14.63
N VAL A 187 10.18 15.47 -14.31
CA VAL A 187 11.02 14.94 -13.22
C VAL A 187 12.10 13.96 -13.70
N LEU A 188 11.89 13.29 -14.83
CA LEU A 188 12.83 12.37 -15.49
C LEU A 188 13.11 12.79 -16.95
N PRO A 189 13.57 14.03 -17.20
CA PRO A 189 13.72 14.56 -18.56
C PRO A 189 14.65 13.71 -19.43
N THR A 190 15.65 13.01 -18.85
CA THR A 190 16.55 12.17 -19.63
C THR A 190 15.83 10.95 -20.23
N LEU A 191 14.87 10.36 -19.51
CA LEU A 191 14.14 9.18 -19.97
C LEU A 191 12.99 9.51 -20.94
N THR A 192 12.38 10.69 -20.80
CA THR A 192 11.23 11.11 -21.62
C THR A 192 11.61 11.92 -22.86
N SER A 193 12.86 12.37 -22.95
CA SER A 193 13.38 13.12 -24.09
C SER A 193 13.26 12.34 -25.41
N THR A 194 13.10 13.08 -26.51
CA THR A 194 13.26 12.54 -27.87
C THR A 194 14.72 12.19 -28.16
N ALA A 195 15.67 12.78 -27.44
CA ALA A 195 17.06 12.38 -27.48
C ALA A 195 17.24 10.97 -26.91
N ARG A 196 18.07 10.19 -27.59
CA ARG A 196 18.41 8.83 -27.16
C ARG A 196 19.35 8.87 -25.97
N VAL A 197 19.09 8.05 -24.95
CA VAL A 197 20.10 7.68 -23.94
C VAL A 197 21.21 6.90 -24.64
N ALA A 198 22.33 7.56 -24.95
CA ALA A 198 23.35 7.01 -25.83
C ALA A 198 24.65 6.64 -25.11
N THR A 199 24.92 7.28 -23.97
CA THR A 199 26.17 7.14 -23.24
C THR A 199 25.94 6.69 -21.79
N LEU A 200 26.98 6.14 -21.17
CA LEU A 200 26.94 5.80 -19.74
C LEU A 200 26.67 7.04 -18.86
N ALA A 201 27.13 8.22 -19.28
CA ALA A 201 26.83 9.47 -18.58
C ALA A 201 25.32 9.80 -18.60
N ASP A 202 24.65 9.60 -19.75
CA ASP A 202 23.20 9.76 -19.85
C ASP A 202 22.46 8.73 -18.97
N ALA A 203 22.91 7.48 -18.98
CA ALA A 203 22.32 6.43 -18.17
C ALA A 203 22.45 6.71 -16.65
N LYS A 204 23.61 7.22 -16.20
CA LYS A 204 23.81 7.65 -14.82
C LYS A 204 22.94 8.85 -14.46
N ARG A 205 22.80 9.83 -15.37
CA ARG A 205 21.89 10.96 -15.18
C ARG A 205 20.44 10.51 -15.02
N ALA A 206 19.95 9.64 -15.90
CA ALA A 206 18.61 9.07 -15.81
C ALA A 206 18.38 8.28 -14.51
N ARG A 207 19.37 7.49 -14.08
CA ARG A 207 19.35 6.79 -12.79
C ARG A 207 19.24 7.77 -11.63
N ASP A 208 20.07 8.82 -11.63
CA ASP A 208 20.12 9.79 -10.54
C ASP A 208 18.82 10.62 -10.47
N GLU A 209 18.25 10.99 -11.62
CA GLU A 209 16.90 11.58 -11.72
C GLU A 209 15.84 10.68 -11.07
N MET A 210 15.86 9.37 -11.37
CA MET A 210 14.91 8.39 -10.82
C MET A 210 15.07 8.20 -9.30
N LEU A 211 16.31 8.18 -8.80
CA LEU A 211 16.58 8.13 -7.37
C LEU A 211 16.19 9.44 -6.67
N ALA A 212 16.21 10.58 -7.36
CA ALA A 212 15.88 11.88 -6.79
C ALA A 212 14.37 12.18 -6.74
N LEU A 213 13.50 11.25 -7.16
CA LEU A 213 12.06 11.46 -7.18
C LEU A 213 11.49 11.76 -5.79
N ASP A 214 10.74 12.86 -5.71
CA ASP A 214 10.00 13.27 -4.53
C ASP A 214 8.51 12.87 -4.70
N TRP A 215 8.12 11.78 -4.03
CA TRP A 215 6.77 11.23 -4.07
C TRP A 215 5.68 12.17 -3.53
N ASP A 216 6.05 13.15 -2.70
CA ASP A 216 5.10 14.11 -2.17
C ASP A 216 4.72 15.16 -3.21
N LYS A 217 5.59 15.41 -4.19
CA LYS A 217 5.39 16.37 -5.29
C LYS A 217 4.97 15.70 -6.60
N PHE A 218 5.37 14.45 -6.80
CA PHE A 218 5.18 13.71 -8.04
C PHE A 218 3.76 13.14 -8.15
N ARG A 219 3.00 13.56 -9.17
CA ARG A 219 1.63 13.07 -9.38
C ARG A 219 1.60 11.75 -10.15
N ILE A 220 0.60 10.92 -9.86
CA ILE A 220 0.36 9.65 -10.56
C ILE A 220 -1.08 9.57 -11.07
N GLY A 221 -1.32 8.71 -12.07
CA GLY A 221 -2.62 8.49 -12.70
C GLY A 221 -3.47 7.39 -12.06
N VAL A 222 -2.95 6.73 -11.01
CA VAL A 222 -3.71 5.77 -10.21
C VAL A 222 -4.38 6.49 -9.04
N PRO A 223 -5.73 6.41 -8.91
CA PRO A 223 -6.41 6.95 -7.75
C PRO A 223 -6.12 6.10 -6.52
N PHE A 224 -5.70 6.73 -5.44
CA PHE A 224 -5.68 6.08 -4.13
C PHE A 224 -7.11 5.91 -3.60
N PRO A 225 -7.32 5.05 -2.58
CA PRO A 225 -8.64 4.86 -1.97
C PRO A 225 -9.14 6.17 -1.31
N ARG A 226 -10.46 6.39 -1.29
CA ARG A 226 -11.07 7.39 -0.39
C ARG A 226 -10.77 7.00 1.04
N TRP A 227 -10.74 7.96 1.98
CA TRP A 227 -10.65 7.56 3.38
C TRP A 227 -11.86 6.72 3.82
N SER A 228 -13.06 7.22 3.54
CA SER A 228 -14.31 6.48 3.76
C SER A 228 -15.30 6.77 2.64
N ALA A 229 -15.65 5.73 1.91
CA ALA A 229 -16.67 5.80 0.87
C ALA A 229 -18.07 5.76 1.51
N ASP A 230 -19.06 6.31 0.81
CA ASP A 230 -20.43 6.35 1.32
C ASP A 230 -21.44 6.34 0.16
N ILE A 231 -22.09 5.18 -0.01
CA ILE A 231 -23.05 4.91 -1.09
C ILE A 231 -24.23 5.90 -1.14
N ALA A 232 -24.52 6.61 -0.05
CA ALA A 232 -25.54 7.67 -0.05
C ALA A 232 -25.22 8.80 -1.05
N HIS A 233 -23.95 8.93 -1.47
CA HIS A 233 -23.48 9.87 -2.49
C HIS A 233 -23.41 9.27 -3.90
N GLY A 234 -23.89 8.04 -4.07
CA GLY A 234 -24.05 7.38 -5.36
C GLY A 234 -23.30 6.04 -5.48
N PRO A 235 -23.61 5.24 -6.53
CA PRO A 235 -23.04 3.90 -6.71
C PRO A 235 -21.50 3.87 -6.77
N GLN A 236 -20.87 4.93 -7.30
CA GLN A 236 -19.41 5.08 -7.38
C GLN A 236 -18.72 5.20 -6.00
N GLU A 237 -19.47 5.30 -4.92
CA GLU A 237 -18.98 5.27 -3.55
C GLU A 237 -19.42 4.01 -2.79
N GLY A 238 -20.12 3.09 -3.47
CA GLY A 238 -20.46 1.79 -2.92
C GLY A 238 -19.35 0.77 -3.14
N THR A 239 -18.26 0.87 -2.39
CA THR A 239 -17.04 0.06 -2.59
C THR A 239 -16.38 -0.26 -1.25
N MET A 240 -15.64 -1.38 -1.18
CA MET A 240 -14.72 -1.67 -0.07
C MET A 240 -13.35 -1.02 -0.26
N ASN A 241 -13.13 -0.34 -1.40
CA ASN A 241 -11.89 0.35 -1.73
C ASN A 241 -11.82 1.75 -1.08
N ASP A 242 -11.84 1.76 0.25
CA ASP A 242 -11.56 2.91 1.09
C ASP A 242 -10.57 2.54 2.21
N TRP A 243 -10.14 3.48 3.06
CA TRP A 243 -9.18 3.19 4.13
C TRP A 243 -9.81 2.46 5.30
N VAL A 244 -10.98 2.94 5.76
CA VAL A 244 -11.66 2.46 6.96
C VAL A 244 -12.03 0.98 6.83
N SER A 245 -11.86 0.22 7.90
CA SER A 245 -12.26 -1.19 7.90
C SER A 245 -13.79 -1.33 7.79
N ASP A 246 -14.25 -2.12 6.82
CA ASP A 246 -15.68 -2.42 6.63
C ASP A 246 -16.28 -3.21 7.81
N LEU A 247 -15.42 -3.91 8.55
CA LEU A 247 -15.78 -4.67 9.74
C LEU A 247 -14.91 -4.26 10.94
N PRO A 248 -15.48 -4.23 12.16
CA PRO A 248 -14.75 -3.81 13.34
C PRO A 248 -13.73 -4.85 13.81
N ARG A 249 -12.64 -4.34 14.38
CA ARG A 249 -11.68 -5.08 15.21
C ARG A 249 -12.04 -4.90 16.68
N VAL A 250 -12.81 -5.86 17.19
CA VAL A 250 -13.41 -5.79 18.53
C VAL A 250 -12.37 -6.11 19.59
N PRO A 251 -12.21 -5.33 20.66
CA PRO A 251 -11.28 -5.67 21.74
C PRO A 251 -11.67 -7.00 22.39
N ARG A 252 -10.73 -7.92 22.52
CA ARG A 252 -10.95 -9.17 23.27
C ARG A 252 -11.27 -8.82 24.71
N ALA A 253 -12.25 -9.49 25.32
CA ALA A 253 -12.70 -9.18 26.68
C ALA A 253 -11.55 -9.13 27.72
N ALA A 254 -10.58 -10.05 27.63
CA ALA A 254 -9.43 -10.12 28.53
C ALA A 254 -8.45 -8.94 28.37
N PHE A 255 -8.44 -8.26 27.22
CA PHE A 255 -7.51 -7.18 26.90
C PHE A 255 -8.19 -5.82 26.75
N ALA A 256 -9.51 -5.71 26.88
CA ALA A 256 -10.27 -4.49 26.58
C ALA A 256 -9.72 -3.24 27.32
N ALA A 257 -9.44 -3.35 28.63
CA ALA A 257 -8.88 -2.25 29.41
C ALA A 257 -7.44 -1.88 28.97
N GLN A 258 -6.61 -2.88 28.65
CA GLN A 258 -5.23 -2.67 28.20
C GLN A 258 -5.21 -2.03 26.80
N TRP A 259 -6.09 -2.49 25.91
CA TRP A 259 -6.26 -1.93 24.58
C TRP A 259 -6.68 -0.45 24.64
N GLN A 260 -7.66 -0.11 25.48
CA GLN A 260 -8.05 1.28 25.70
C GLN A 260 -6.90 2.11 26.28
N ALA A 261 -6.15 1.58 27.25
CA ALA A 261 -5.00 2.28 27.83
C ALA A 261 -3.89 2.55 26.79
N LEU A 262 -3.65 1.63 25.86
CA LEU A 262 -2.72 1.84 24.74
C LEU A 262 -3.19 2.96 23.81
N GLN A 263 -4.48 3.00 23.49
CA GLN A 263 -5.07 4.09 22.71
C GLN A 263 -4.90 5.42 23.43
N ASP A 264 -5.23 5.49 24.73
CA ASP A 264 -5.10 6.71 25.53
C ASP A 264 -3.64 7.18 25.62
N SER A 265 -2.69 6.25 25.82
CA SER A 265 -1.25 6.58 25.80
C SER A 265 -0.81 7.15 24.46
N TYR A 266 -1.27 6.58 23.34
CA TYR A 266 -0.99 7.09 22.01
C TYR A 266 -1.63 8.45 21.74
N LEU A 267 -2.86 8.67 22.20
CA LEU A 267 -3.54 9.95 22.04
C LEU A 267 -2.84 11.07 22.82
N ASN A 268 -2.33 10.76 24.02
CA ASN A 268 -1.59 11.71 24.85
C ASN A 268 -0.20 12.03 24.29
N ASP A 269 0.52 11.02 23.80
CA ASP A 269 1.79 11.19 23.11
C ASP A 269 1.82 10.35 21.82
N PRO A 270 1.51 10.95 20.66
CA PRO A 270 1.54 10.28 19.38
C PRO A 270 2.97 10.21 18.83
N SER A 271 3.89 9.67 19.62
CA SER A 271 5.24 9.34 19.19
C SER A 271 5.24 8.06 18.34
N GLU A 272 6.27 7.87 17.52
CA GLU A 272 6.42 6.66 16.70
C GLU A 272 6.43 5.39 17.56
N THR A 273 7.08 5.43 18.73
CA THR A 273 7.12 4.32 19.68
C THR A 273 5.72 3.94 20.18
N ASN A 274 4.91 4.92 20.59
CA ASN A 274 3.54 4.65 21.06
C ASN A 274 2.63 4.19 19.92
N PHE A 275 2.81 4.75 18.71
CA PHE A 275 2.11 4.28 17.52
C PHE A 275 2.39 2.79 17.26
N TRP A 276 3.66 2.40 17.19
CA TRP A 276 4.02 1.02 16.87
C TRP A 276 3.58 0.04 17.96
N ARG A 277 3.62 0.43 19.25
CA ARG A 277 3.05 -0.38 20.35
C ARG A 277 1.57 -0.66 20.14
N LEU A 278 0.78 0.37 19.83
CA LEU A 278 -0.65 0.21 19.53
C LEU A 278 -0.87 -0.67 18.29
N TYR A 279 -0.09 -0.44 17.23
CA TYR A 279 -0.20 -1.15 15.97
C TYR A 279 -0.01 -2.67 16.10
N PHE A 280 1.03 -3.09 16.83
CA PHE A 280 1.32 -4.52 17.01
C PHE A 280 0.30 -5.22 17.87
N ALA A 281 -0.10 -4.57 18.97
CA ALA A 281 -1.11 -5.10 19.88
C ALA A 281 -2.47 -5.35 19.21
N ALA A 282 -2.74 -4.78 18.03
CA ALA A 282 -4.03 -4.95 17.35
C ALA A 282 -4.40 -6.41 17.04
N ASP A 283 -3.44 -7.28 16.71
CA ASP A 283 -3.73 -8.69 16.43
C ASP A 283 -3.99 -9.49 17.72
N ASP A 284 -3.12 -9.29 18.72
CA ASP A 284 -3.19 -10.01 19.99
C ASP A 284 -4.37 -9.56 20.87
N MET A 285 -4.68 -8.27 20.89
CA MET A 285 -5.66 -7.67 21.81
C MET A 285 -7.05 -7.50 21.21
N THR A 286 -7.22 -7.64 19.89
CA THR A 286 -8.53 -7.59 19.25
C THR A 286 -8.88 -8.91 18.58
N GLU A 287 -10.14 -9.07 18.23
CA GLU A 287 -10.68 -10.18 17.48
C GLU A 287 -11.59 -9.69 16.35
N GLY A 288 -11.96 -10.59 15.46
CA GLY A 288 -12.87 -10.27 14.37
C GLY A 288 -14.31 -10.12 14.85
N PHE A 289 -15.11 -9.40 14.07
CA PHE A 289 -16.51 -9.16 14.39
C PHE A 289 -17.31 -10.48 14.48
N ALA A 290 -18.07 -10.64 15.56
CA ALA A 290 -18.86 -11.84 15.82
C ALA A 290 -20.06 -12.00 14.87
N GLY A 291 -20.53 -10.91 14.23
CA GLY A 291 -21.63 -10.95 13.26
C GLY A 291 -21.28 -11.57 11.91
N VAL A 292 -20.04 -12.01 11.72
CA VAL A 292 -19.60 -12.69 10.49
C VAL A 292 -20.08 -14.14 10.49
N THR A 293 -20.94 -14.48 9.53
CA THR A 293 -21.62 -15.78 9.46
C THR A 293 -21.53 -16.40 8.05
N PRO A 294 -20.35 -16.92 7.66
CA PRO A 294 -20.14 -17.44 6.31
C PRO A 294 -20.92 -18.73 6.08
N VAL A 295 -21.17 -19.03 4.80
CA VAL A 295 -21.76 -20.32 4.41
C VAL A 295 -20.81 -21.47 4.72
N ASP A 296 -19.50 -21.26 4.54
CA ASP A 296 -18.45 -22.16 5.02
C ASP A 296 -17.77 -21.56 6.27
N PRO A 297 -17.89 -22.17 7.46
CA PRO A 297 -17.19 -21.71 8.67
C PRO A 297 -15.67 -21.57 8.52
N ALA A 298 -15.03 -22.28 7.58
CA ALA A 298 -13.60 -22.11 7.31
C ALA A 298 -13.27 -20.71 6.73
N ASP A 299 -14.25 -20.03 6.12
CA ASP A 299 -14.07 -18.70 5.54
C ASP A 299 -14.09 -17.57 6.60
N THR A 300 -14.51 -17.84 7.85
CA THR A 300 -14.53 -16.82 8.92
C THR A 300 -13.16 -16.17 9.11
N ARG A 301 -12.09 -16.99 9.06
CA ARG A 301 -10.72 -16.51 9.19
C ARG A 301 -10.39 -15.48 8.10
N LYS A 302 -10.82 -15.69 6.86
CA LYS A 302 -10.52 -14.78 5.74
C LYS A 302 -11.06 -13.37 6.01
N VAL A 303 -12.30 -13.30 6.47
CA VAL A 303 -12.96 -12.03 6.78
C VAL A 303 -12.29 -11.33 7.97
N HIS A 304 -11.94 -12.10 9.01
CA HIS A 304 -11.25 -11.59 10.19
C HIS A 304 -9.85 -11.07 9.84
N ASP A 305 -9.08 -11.80 9.04
CA ASP A 305 -7.74 -11.41 8.60
C ASP A 305 -7.80 -10.14 7.73
N PHE A 306 -8.76 -10.05 6.80
CA PHE A 306 -8.96 -8.85 5.99
C PHE A 306 -9.27 -7.60 6.84
N SER A 307 -10.16 -7.72 7.82
CA SER A 307 -10.48 -6.63 8.74
C SER A 307 -9.25 -6.16 9.53
N LEU A 308 -8.35 -7.07 9.91
CA LEU A 308 -7.13 -6.73 10.65
C LEU A 308 -6.15 -5.94 9.77
N ILE A 309 -5.94 -6.37 8.52
CA ILE A 309 -5.05 -5.68 7.56
C ILE A 309 -5.56 -4.26 7.29
N LYS A 310 -6.86 -4.11 7.02
CA LYS A 310 -7.51 -2.79 6.81
C LYS A 310 -7.43 -1.92 8.06
N TYR A 311 -7.69 -2.47 9.24
CA TYR A 311 -7.60 -1.72 10.50
C TYR A 311 -6.18 -1.20 10.77
N ARG A 312 -5.17 -2.06 10.65
CA ARG A 312 -3.76 -1.66 10.78
C ARG A 312 -3.36 -0.61 9.73
N SER A 313 -3.84 -0.73 8.49
CA SER A 313 -3.63 0.29 7.45
C SER A 313 -4.28 1.63 7.84
N THR A 314 -5.48 1.58 8.43
CA THR A 314 -6.16 2.76 8.96
C THR A 314 -5.36 3.42 10.08
N LEU A 315 -4.76 2.64 11.00
CA LEU A 315 -3.88 3.17 12.03
C LEU A 315 -2.68 3.93 11.44
N ILE A 316 -1.99 3.37 10.44
CA ILE A 316 -0.89 4.05 9.73
C ILE A 316 -1.40 5.36 9.12
N GLY A 317 -2.54 5.30 8.42
CA GLY A 317 -3.16 6.47 7.82
C GLY A 317 -3.47 7.57 8.83
N GLN A 318 -4.11 7.24 9.96
CA GLN A 318 -4.44 8.21 11.01
C GLN A 318 -3.18 8.82 11.62
N HIS A 319 -2.14 8.01 11.82
CA HIS A 319 -0.88 8.50 12.34
C HIS A 319 -0.21 9.47 11.37
N LEU A 320 -0.20 9.18 10.06
CA LEU A 320 0.29 10.11 9.03
C LEU A 320 -0.48 11.44 9.05
N LEU A 321 -1.82 11.40 9.11
CA LEU A 321 -2.64 12.62 9.22
C LEU A 321 -2.29 13.42 10.47
N ARG A 322 -2.03 12.73 11.58
CA ARG A 322 -1.62 13.35 12.85
C ARG A 322 -0.22 13.95 12.79
N MET A 323 0.73 13.29 12.13
CA MET A 323 2.09 13.80 11.95
C MET A 323 2.09 15.06 11.08
N GLU A 324 1.29 15.08 10.00
CA GLU A 324 1.04 16.28 9.19
C GLU A 324 0.49 17.42 10.06
N ALA A 325 -0.58 17.15 10.83
CA ALA A 325 -1.23 18.10 11.72
C ALA A 325 -0.28 18.71 12.77
N LEU A 326 0.57 17.86 13.36
CA LEU A 326 1.56 18.26 14.36
C LEU A 326 2.85 18.81 13.73
N ARG A 327 2.95 18.83 12.40
CA ARG A 327 4.18 19.17 11.64
C ARG A 327 5.39 18.34 12.10
N ARG A 328 5.15 17.11 12.55
CA ARG A 328 6.18 16.16 12.95
C ARG A 328 6.68 15.46 11.70
N GLN A 329 7.99 15.49 11.51
CA GLN A 329 8.67 14.75 10.45
C GLN A 329 9.25 13.47 11.03
N GLY A 330 9.55 12.52 10.14
CA GLY A 330 10.27 11.32 10.54
C GLY A 330 9.44 10.04 10.56
N PHE A 331 8.13 10.07 10.42
CA PHE A 331 7.40 8.79 10.36
C PHE A 331 7.66 8.03 9.04
N THR A 332 7.68 8.74 7.91
CA THR A 332 8.08 8.24 6.59
C THR A 332 9.48 8.78 6.27
N ARG A 333 10.52 8.15 6.84
CA ARG A 333 11.92 8.57 6.62
C ARG A 333 12.47 8.00 5.31
N GLY A 334 13.31 8.79 4.66
CA GLY A 334 14.10 8.35 3.50
C GLY A 334 13.31 8.32 2.20
N GLN A 335 13.98 7.90 1.13
CA GLN A 335 13.37 7.73 -0.19
C GLN A 335 12.46 6.50 -0.24
N ILE A 336 12.68 5.55 0.67
CA ILE A 336 11.88 4.34 0.83
C ILE A 336 11.31 4.38 2.23
N ALA A 337 10.03 4.74 2.31
CA ALA A 337 9.35 4.91 3.58
C ALA A 337 9.49 3.64 4.44
N PHE A 338 9.59 3.86 5.75
CA PHE A 338 9.64 2.82 6.77
C PHE A 338 10.81 1.80 6.67
N SER A 339 11.71 1.94 5.71
CA SER A 339 12.94 1.14 5.62
C SER A 339 13.78 1.21 6.91
N TYR A 340 13.69 2.32 7.65
CA TYR A 340 14.34 2.51 8.95
C TYR A 340 13.92 1.50 10.02
N LEU A 341 12.72 0.91 9.93
CA LEU A 341 12.25 -0.08 10.93
C LEU A 341 13.12 -1.33 10.95
N ALA A 342 13.79 -1.64 9.85
CA ALA A 342 14.70 -2.78 9.74
C ALA A 342 16.14 -2.46 10.17
N THR A 343 16.50 -1.18 10.30
CA THR A 343 17.90 -0.76 10.49
C THR A 343 18.14 0.06 11.77
N ASP A 344 17.15 0.81 12.24
CA ASP A 344 17.21 1.57 13.48
C ASP A 344 17.12 0.63 14.69
N PRO A 345 18.13 0.55 15.57
CA PRO A 345 18.13 -0.36 16.72
C PRO A 345 16.92 -0.20 17.65
N GLY A 346 16.37 1.01 17.77
CA GLY A 346 15.21 1.29 18.63
C GLY A 346 13.92 0.60 18.15
N PHE A 347 13.84 0.29 16.85
CA PHE A 347 12.73 -0.43 16.25
C PHE A 347 13.13 -1.85 15.90
N ALA A 348 14.25 -2.06 15.19
CA ALA A 348 14.65 -3.35 14.65
C ALA A 348 14.68 -4.49 15.68
N ALA A 349 15.09 -4.21 16.93
CA ALA A 349 15.13 -5.22 17.99
C ALA A 349 13.73 -5.72 18.41
N PRO A 350 12.80 -4.87 18.87
CA PRO A 350 11.43 -5.31 19.21
C PRO A 350 10.70 -5.93 18.01
N PHE A 351 10.99 -5.43 16.82
CA PHE A 351 10.30 -5.77 15.59
C PHE A 351 10.75 -7.11 14.99
N LYS A 352 11.98 -7.58 15.27
CA LYS A 352 12.53 -8.82 14.71
C LYS A 352 11.68 -10.08 14.96
N ALA A 353 10.89 -10.07 16.04
CA ALA A 353 10.02 -11.18 16.42
C ALA A 353 8.63 -11.14 15.76
N GLU A 354 8.26 -9.99 15.19
CA GLU A 354 6.91 -9.76 14.68
C GLU A 354 6.68 -10.45 13.33
N GLY A 355 5.49 -11.02 13.18
CA GLY A 355 4.99 -11.51 11.90
C GLY A 355 4.68 -10.33 10.99
N VAL A 356 5.23 -10.36 9.79
CA VAL A 356 5.22 -9.18 8.91
C VAL A 356 4.15 -9.29 7.83
N THR A 357 3.70 -10.51 7.59
CA THR A 357 2.54 -10.84 6.75
C THR A 357 1.65 -11.76 7.58
N LEU A 358 0.33 -11.68 7.48
CA LEU A 358 -0.56 -12.54 8.27
C LEU A 358 -0.41 -14.04 7.98
N HIS A 359 0.27 -14.44 6.88
CA HIS A 359 0.14 -15.82 6.36
C HIS A 359 1.45 -16.56 6.13
N ALA A 360 2.59 -15.88 6.00
CA ALA A 360 3.81 -16.55 5.55
C ALA A 360 4.95 -16.55 6.58
N GLY A 361 4.72 -16.02 7.79
CA GLY A 361 5.73 -16.00 8.87
C GLY A 361 7.03 -15.27 8.47
N TYR A 362 6.99 -14.46 7.41
CA TYR A 362 8.14 -13.68 6.98
C TYR A 362 8.46 -12.63 8.03
N ARG A 363 9.76 -12.34 8.21
CA ARG A 363 10.31 -11.38 9.17
C ARG A 363 10.83 -10.13 8.44
N LEU A 364 11.07 -9.05 9.19
CA LEU A 364 11.14 -7.67 8.68
C LEU A 364 12.32 -7.32 7.78
N GLU A 365 13.31 -8.20 7.63
CA GLU A 365 14.41 -7.94 6.69
C GLU A 365 13.90 -7.64 5.27
N GLU A 366 12.70 -8.10 4.92
CA GLU A 366 12.11 -7.91 3.59
C GLU A 366 10.90 -6.97 3.52
N PHE A 367 10.23 -6.62 4.63
CA PHE A 367 8.88 -6.04 4.60
C PHE A 367 8.56 -5.05 5.73
N LEU A 368 7.42 -4.36 5.60
CA LEU A 368 6.77 -3.64 6.70
C LEU A 368 5.94 -4.53 7.60
N PRO A 369 5.83 -4.25 8.92
CA PRO A 369 5.07 -5.05 9.88
C PRO A 369 3.56 -5.21 9.65
N ASN A 370 2.98 -4.59 8.63
CA ASN A 370 1.93 -5.17 7.80
C ASN A 370 1.83 -4.30 6.53
N PRO A 371 2.13 -4.85 5.36
CA PRO A 371 2.19 -4.11 4.13
C PRO A 371 0.82 -3.58 3.72
N MET A 372 0.70 -2.29 3.42
CA MET A 372 -0.55 -1.76 2.87
C MET A 372 -0.92 -2.44 1.53
N TRP A 373 0.05 -2.97 0.78
CA TRP A 373 -0.25 -3.77 -0.41
C TRP A 373 -0.97 -5.08 -0.11
N GLU A 374 -0.94 -5.60 1.13
CA GLU A 374 -1.64 -6.83 1.50
C GLU A 374 -3.14 -6.70 1.30
N VAL A 375 -3.73 -5.51 1.46
CA VAL A 375 -5.16 -5.31 1.14
C VAL A 375 -5.44 -5.71 -0.32
N GLY A 376 -4.56 -5.31 -1.25
CA GLY A 376 -4.67 -5.68 -2.66
C GLY A 376 -4.38 -7.17 -2.92
N ASP A 377 -3.36 -7.76 -2.29
CA ASP A 377 -3.03 -9.18 -2.50
C ASP A 377 -4.04 -10.13 -1.81
N PHE A 378 -4.67 -9.70 -0.71
CA PHE A 378 -5.70 -10.45 -0.01
C PHE A 378 -6.92 -10.66 -0.90
N GLN A 379 -7.34 -9.62 -1.62
CA GLN A 379 -8.40 -9.71 -2.63
C GLN A 379 -8.11 -10.79 -3.69
N ARG A 380 -6.82 -11.05 -3.99
CA ARG A 380 -6.41 -12.08 -4.95
C ARG A 380 -6.38 -13.49 -4.39
N ARG A 381 -6.04 -13.64 -3.11
CA ARG A 381 -5.73 -14.95 -2.53
C ARG A 381 -6.87 -15.51 -1.70
N GLU A 382 -7.54 -14.64 -0.95
CA GLU A 382 -8.29 -15.05 0.23
C GLU A 382 -9.71 -14.47 0.29
N LEU A 383 -10.09 -13.52 -0.58
CA LEU A 383 -11.47 -13.02 -0.64
C LEU A 383 -12.38 -13.83 -1.58
N GLU A 384 -11.89 -14.96 -2.09
CA GLU A 384 -12.70 -15.94 -2.83
C GLU A 384 -13.41 -16.90 -1.84
N PRO A 385 -14.74 -17.09 -1.94
CA PRO A 385 -15.46 -18.06 -1.12
C PRO A 385 -14.93 -19.48 -1.34
N SER A 386 -15.04 -20.34 -0.33
CA SER A 386 -14.51 -21.70 -0.42
C SER A 386 -15.15 -22.53 -1.55
N ALA A 387 -14.49 -23.63 -1.92
CA ALA A 387 -15.00 -24.57 -2.92
C ALA A 387 -16.36 -25.20 -2.55
N LEU A 388 -16.80 -25.10 -1.29
CA LEU A 388 -18.13 -25.56 -0.85
C LEU A 388 -19.26 -24.78 -1.52
N THR A 389 -19.02 -23.50 -1.82
CA THR A 389 -20.01 -22.61 -2.45
C THR A 389 -19.81 -22.48 -3.96
N ALA A 390 -18.89 -23.25 -4.55
CA ALA A 390 -18.59 -23.20 -5.98
C ALA A 390 -19.85 -23.41 -6.82
N GLY A 391 -20.09 -22.50 -7.77
CA GLY A 391 -21.28 -22.52 -8.63
C GLY A 391 -22.50 -21.79 -8.06
N GLN A 392 -22.45 -21.24 -6.85
CA GLN A 392 -23.47 -20.32 -6.31
C GLN A 392 -23.22 -18.88 -6.82
N PRO A 393 -24.26 -18.02 -6.95
CA PRO A 393 -24.04 -16.60 -7.24
C PRO A 393 -23.08 -16.00 -6.21
N GLY A 394 -22.04 -15.31 -6.68
CA GLY A 394 -20.95 -14.83 -5.84
C GLY A 394 -19.72 -15.75 -5.83
N ASN A 395 -19.82 -16.94 -6.44
CA ASN A 395 -18.74 -17.92 -6.60
C ASN A 395 -18.90 -18.77 -7.88
N ARG A 396 -19.41 -18.18 -8.97
CA ARG A 396 -19.39 -18.80 -10.31
C ARG A 396 -18.27 -18.23 -11.16
N THR A 397 -18.22 -16.91 -11.26
CA THR A 397 -17.30 -16.17 -12.12
C THR A 397 -17.07 -14.77 -11.57
N THR A 398 -16.05 -14.07 -12.06
CA THR A 398 -15.80 -12.66 -11.74
C THR A 398 -16.90 -11.70 -12.24
N ALA A 399 -17.85 -12.16 -13.05
CA ALA A 399 -18.99 -11.37 -13.50
C ALA A 399 -20.18 -11.39 -12.52
N ASP A 400 -20.14 -12.25 -11.49
CA ASP A 400 -21.14 -12.24 -10.43
C ASP A 400 -21.09 -10.93 -9.63
N ARG A 401 -22.17 -10.62 -8.92
CA ARG A 401 -22.24 -9.42 -8.07
C ARG A 401 -21.32 -9.57 -6.87
N PHE A 402 -20.60 -8.51 -6.55
CA PHE A 402 -19.69 -8.50 -5.40
C PHE A 402 -20.44 -8.69 -4.08
N ARG A 403 -21.64 -8.10 -3.93
CA ARG A 403 -22.52 -8.33 -2.78
C ARG A 403 -22.85 -9.81 -2.55
N ASP A 404 -22.98 -10.60 -3.63
CA ASP A 404 -23.27 -12.04 -3.49
C ASP A 404 -22.06 -12.80 -2.96
N GLN A 405 -20.84 -12.45 -3.40
CA GLN A 405 -19.60 -12.99 -2.86
C GLN A 405 -19.46 -12.68 -1.37
N LEU A 406 -19.68 -11.43 -0.97
CA LEU A 406 -19.63 -11.01 0.42
C LEU A 406 -20.67 -11.73 1.28
N ARG A 407 -21.86 -12.01 0.74
CA ARG A 407 -22.87 -12.82 1.44
C ARG A 407 -22.40 -14.26 1.68
N LEU A 408 -21.73 -14.89 0.71
CA LEU A 408 -21.16 -16.23 0.91
C LEU A 408 -20.07 -16.24 1.99
N LEU A 409 -19.27 -15.17 2.04
CA LEU A 409 -18.26 -14.94 3.09
C LEU A 409 -18.88 -14.50 4.43
N GLY A 410 -20.19 -14.33 4.51
CA GLY A 410 -20.88 -14.03 5.77
C GLY A 410 -20.79 -12.59 6.24
N TYR A 411 -20.50 -11.65 5.33
CA TYR A 411 -20.57 -10.24 5.68
C TYR A 411 -22.00 -9.84 6.10
N PRO A 412 -22.15 -9.05 7.16
CA PRO A 412 -23.45 -8.64 7.67
C PRO A 412 -24.14 -7.65 6.71
N GLN A 413 -25.46 -7.53 6.84
CA GLN A 413 -26.29 -6.76 5.91
C GLN A 413 -25.85 -5.29 5.78
N PHE A 414 -25.39 -4.66 6.86
CA PHE A 414 -24.93 -3.27 6.80
C PHE A 414 -23.72 -3.05 5.90
N VAL A 415 -22.85 -4.06 5.72
CA VAL A 415 -21.76 -4.01 4.74
C VAL A 415 -22.32 -4.26 3.34
N LEU A 416 -23.22 -5.24 3.19
CA LEU A 416 -23.84 -5.49 1.88
C LEU A 416 -24.57 -4.25 1.34
N ASP A 417 -25.23 -3.50 2.23
CA ASP A 417 -25.95 -2.27 1.89
C ASP A 417 -25.02 -1.11 1.50
N SER A 418 -23.75 -1.13 1.92
CA SER A 418 -22.77 -0.11 1.57
C SER A 418 -22.09 -0.33 0.21
N ILE A 419 -22.27 -1.47 -0.45
CA ILE A 419 -21.63 -1.79 -1.75
C ILE A 419 -22.55 -1.47 -2.92
N ASP A 420 -22.08 -1.05 -4.09
CA ASP A 420 -22.95 -0.90 -5.26
C ASP A 420 -23.60 -2.24 -5.65
N PRO A 421 -24.94 -2.34 -5.72
CA PRO A 421 -25.62 -3.58 -6.11
C PRO A 421 -25.24 -4.07 -7.52
N ASN A 422 -24.70 -3.20 -8.37
CA ASN A 422 -24.27 -3.54 -9.72
C ASN A 422 -22.77 -3.84 -9.83
N MET A 423 -21.97 -3.57 -8.80
CA MET A 423 -20.55 -3.86 -8.84
C MET A 423 -20.32 -5.37 -8.98
N THR A 424 -19.53 -5.75 -9.96
CA THR A 424 -19.10 -7.13 -10.16
C THR A 424 -17.88 -7.44 -9.29
N ILE A 425 -17.66 -8.72 -8.99
CA ILE A 425 -16.45 -9.17 -8.29
C ILE A 425 -15.20 -8.69 -9.03
N GLY A 426 -15.18 -8.80 -10.37
CA GLY A 426 -14.04 -8.38 -11.19
C GLY A 426 -13.73 -6.89 -11.09
N GLN A 427 -14.74 -6.03 -10.94
CA GLN A 427 -14.54 -4.59 -10.74
C GLN A 427 -14.01 -4.29 -9.33
N ALA A 428 -14.58 -4.91 -8.30
CA ALA A 428 -14.09 -4.77 -6.93
C ALA A 428 -12.64 -5.25 -6.78
N ASP A 429 -12.32 -6.39 -7.41
CA ASP A 429 -10.97 -6.95 -7.51
C ASP A 429 -9.97 -5.93 -8.08
N ASP A 430 -10.33 -5.32 -9.21
CA ASP A 430 -9.44 -4.39 -9.91
C ASP A 430 -9.23 -3.09 -9.12
N GLU A 431 -10.31 -2.52 -8.57
CA GLU A 431 -10.25 -1.30 -7.77
C GLU A 431 -9.36 -1.47 -6.53
N LEU A 432 -9.58 -2.54 -5.75
CA LEU A 432 -8.81 -2.81 -4.55
C LEU A 432 -7.35 -3.08 -4.87
N ARG A 433 -7.06 -3.95 -5.85
CA ARG A 433 -5.69 -4.33 -6.18
C ARG A 433 -4.88 -3.13 -6.63
N THR A 434 -5.36 -2.38 -7.61
CA THR A 434 -4.57 -1.29 -8.20
C THR A 434 -4.25 -0.20 -7.18
N ALA A 435 -5.26 0.24 -6.43
CA ALA A 435 -5.09 1.32 -5.47
C ALA A 435 -4.14 0.92 -4.33
N TRP A 436 -4.35 -0.26 -3.73
CA TRP A 436 -3.58 -0.71 -2.56
C TRP A 436 -2.18 -1.21 -2.91
N PHE A 437 -1.99 -1.84 -4.07
CA PHE A 437 -0.63 -2.15 -4.54
C PHE A 437 0.16 -0.88 -4.83
N MET A 438 -0.45 0.16 -5.41
CA MET A 438 0.25 1.43 -5.65
C MET A 438 0.55 2.20 -4.37
N LEU A 439 -0.37 2.18 -3.40
CA LEU A 439 -0.11 2.70 -2.06
C LEU A 439 1.07 1.97 -1.40
N GLY A 440 1.08 0.64 -1.48
CA GLY A 440 2.20 -0.16 -1.02
C GLY A 440 3.49 0.09 -1.81
N PHE A 441 3.44 0.39 -3.11
CA PHE A 441 4.65 0.72 -3.87
C PHE A 441 5.31 2.00 -3.36
N ARG A 442 4.51 3.00 -2.95
CA ARG A 442 5.01 4.24 -2.36
C ARG A 442 5.64 4.01 -0.99
N TYR A 443 4.96 3.22 -0.15
CA TYR A 443 5.27 3.18 1.28
C TYR A 443 6.04 1.94 1.72
N ASP A 444 5.92 0.82 1.01
CA ASP A 444 6.49 -0.46 1.41
C ASP A 444 7.80 -0.77 0.68
N PRO A 445 8.92 -0.93 1.41
CA PRO A 445 10.21 -1.28 0.82
C PRO A 445 10.20 -2.58 0.00
N SER A 446 9.35 -3.56 0.33
CA SER A 446 9.30 -4.87 -0.34
C SER A 446 8.97 -4.76 -1.82
N LEU A 447 8.07 -3.85 -2.21
CA LEU A 447 7.73 -3.63 -3.60
C LEU A 447 8.82 -2.86 -4.36
N LEU A 448 9.77 -2.23 -3.66
CA LEU A 448 10.98 -1.64 -4.24
C LEU A 448 12.18 -2.60 -4.23
N ARG A 449 12.10 -3.69 -3.46
CA ARG A 449 13.08 -4.78 -3.43
C ARG A 449 12.90 -5.72 -4.62
N VAL A 450 14.01 -6.26 -5.10
CA VAL A 450 14.03 -7.36 -6.08
C VAL A 450 14.44 -8.63 -5.33
N SER A 451 13.47 -9.44 -4.91
CA SER A 451 13.72 -10.76 -4.30
C SER A 451 13.27 -11.86 -5.26
N PRO A 452 14.06 -12.90 -5.54
CA PRO A 452 13.66 -13.97 -6.47
C PRO A 452 12.52 -14.87 -5.96
N SER A 453 11.98 -14.64 -4.75
CA SER A 453 11.27 -15.71 -4.01
C SER A 453 9.74 -15.63 -3.88
N ASN A 454 9.02 -14.67 -4.47
CA ASN A 454 7.54 -14.69 -4.49
C ASN A 454 6.98 -13.64 -5.46
N SER A 455 6.04 -14.02 -6.35
CA SER A 455 5.35 -13.13 -7.30
C SER A 455 4.75 -11.87 -6.67
N THR A 456 4.28 -11.95 -5.41
CA THR A 456 3.84 -10.75 -4.67
C THR A 456 5.01 -9.86 -4.26
N LYS A 457 6.10 -10.44 -3.75
CA LYS A 457 7.32 -9.71 -3.33
C LYS A 457 7.96 -8.98 -4.49
N VAL A 458 7.88 -9.56 -5.69
CA VAL A 458 8.37 -8.93 -6.91
C VAL A 458 7.33 -8.06 -7.61
N GLY A 459 6.24 -7.66 -6.94
CA GLY A 459 5.23 -6.77 -7.53
C GLY A 459 4.62 -7.27 -8.84
N GLU A 460 4.72 -8.56 -9.16
CA GLU A 460 4.26 -9.10 -10.44
C GLU A 460 2.75 -8.94 -10.59
N TYR A 461 2.02 -9.06 -9.48
CA TYR A 461 0.58 -8.85 -9.46
C TYR A 461 0.20 -7.39 -9.72
N LEU A 462 0.96 -6.43 -9.17
CA LEU A 462 0.81 -5.02 -9.53
C LEU A 462 1.11 -4.79 -11.02
N LEU A 463 2.21 -5.33 -11.53
CA LEU A 463 2.55 -5.21 -12.96
C LEU A 463 1.52 -5.90 -13.87
N GLY A 464 0.93 -7.00 -13.43
CA GLY A 464 -0.16 -7.70 -14.13
C GLY A 464 -1.45 -6.90 -14.12
N GLN A 465 -1.76 -6.28 -12.99
CA GLN A 465 -2.95 -5.45 -12.82
C GLN A 465 -2.87 -4.18 -13.69
N LEU A 466 -1.74 -3.47 -13.66
CA LEU A 466 -1.53 -2.30 -14.53
C LEU A 466 -1.60 -2.67 -16.02
N TRP A 467 -1.20 -3.88 -16.40
CA TRP A 467 -1.40 -4.37 -17.76
C TRP A 467 -2.89 -4.61 -18.08
N LYS A 468 -3.65 -5.20 -17.14
CA LYS A 468 -5.10 -5.40 -17.27
C LYS A 468 -5.85 -4.06 -17.41
N GLU A 469 -5.37 -3.01 -16.78
CA GLU A 469 -5.98 -1.68 -16.81
C GLU A 469 -5.46 -0.77 -17.92
N ASP A 470 -4.67 -1.30 -18.87
CA ASP A 470 -4.06 -0.52 -19.95
C ASP A 470 -3.18 0.65 -19.45
N MET A 471 -2.48 0.50 -18.31
CA MET A 471 -1.55 1.49 -17.73
C MET A 471 -0.08 1.13 -18.02
N PHE A 472 0.30 1.22 -19.29
CA PHE A 472 1.60 0.73 -19.77
C PHE A 472 2.79 1.55 -19.27
N ILE A 473 2.65 2.88 -19.16
CA ILE A 473 3.71 3.79 -18.73
C ILE A 473 3.96 3.66 -17.24
N HIS A 474 2.90 3.61 -16.40
CA HIS A 474 3.04 3.28 -14.98
C HIS A 474 3.76 1.95 -14.81
N ARG A 475 3.34 0.92 -15.55
CA ARG A 475 3.95 -0.41 -15.45
C ARG A 475 5.44 -0.41 -15.79
N ALA A 476 5.85 0.28 -16.86
CA ALA A 476 7.27 0.44 -17.18
C ALA A 476 7.99 1.18 -16.05
N PHE A 477 7.51 2.35 -15.67
CA PHE A 477 8.09 3.16 -14.61
C PHE A 477 8.34 2.36 -13.32
N LEU A 478 7.37 1.58 -12.85
CA LEU A 478 7.53 0.75 -11.66
C LEU A 478 8.63 -0.30 -11.84
N GLN A 479 8.65 -1.04 -12.95
CA GLN A 479 9.67 -2.07 -13.18
C GLN A 479 11.07 -1.49 -13.14
N PHE A 480 11.32 -0.39 -13.86
CA PHE A 480 12.65 0.20 -13.95
C PHE A 480 13.06 0.91 -12.64
N THR A 481 12.11 1.55 -11.95
CA THR A 481 12.35 2.16 -10.62
C THR A 481 12.83 1.12 -9.63
N ARG A 482 12.25 -0.07 -9.63
CA ARG A 482 12.66 -1.15 -8.72
C ARG A 482 14.06 -1.65 -9.00
N MET A 483 14.42 -1.83 -10.27
CA MET A 483 15.76 -2.27 -10.65
C MET A 483 16.83 -1.24 -10.24
N VAL A 484 16.53 0.04 -10.45
CA VAL A 484 17.42 1.15 -10.05
C VAL A 484 17.50 1.25 -8.52
N ALA A 485 16.37 1.26 -7.81
CA ALA A 485 16.32 1.37 -6.37
C ALA A 485 17.05 0.19 -5.69
N ALA A 486 16.80 -1.04 -6.11
CA ALA A 486 17.47 -2.21 -5.53
C ALA A 486 19.00 -2.12 -5.64
N SER A 487 19.52 -1.61 -6.78
CA SER A 487 20.95 -1.59 -7.04
C SER A 487 21.68 -0.37 -6.48
N TYR A 488 20.99 0.77 -6.37
CA TYR A 488 21.62 2.07 -6.12
C TYR A 488 21.04 2.83 -4.93
N ASN A 489 19.93 2.38 -4.34
CA ASN A 489 19.40 2.95 -3.12
C ASN A 489 19.75 2.05 -1.92
N PRO A 490 20.67 2.47 -1.03
CA PRO A 490 21.02 1.69 0.16
C PRO A 490 19.83 1.41 1.09
N GLN A 491 18.80 2.27 1.09
CA GLN A 491 17.59 2.06 1.89
C GLN A 491 16.67 0.97 1.31
N ALA A 492 16.86 0.61 0.04
CA ALA A 492 16.06 -0.43 -0.61
C ALA A 492 16.43 -1.81 -0.08
N MET A 493 17.64 -2.01 0.44
CA MET A 493 18.12 -3.33 0.83
C MET A 493 18.61 -3.30 2.27
N VAL A 494 18.17 -4.26 3.09
CA VAL A 494 18.73 -4.45 4.45
C VAL A 494 20.16 -4.99 4.38
N LYS A 495 20.48 -5.68 3.29
CA LYS A 495 21.82 -6.19 2.96
C LYS A 495 22.51 -5.24 1.97
N ALA A 496 23.76 -5.52 1.63
CA ALA A 496 24.45 -4.81 0.56
C ALA A 496 23.62 -4.80 -0.73
N SER A 497 23.52 -3.63 -1.37
CA SER A 497 22.83 -3.48 -2.64
C SER A 497 23.45 -4.43 -3.68
N PRO A 498 22.63 -5.26 -4.37
CA PRO A 498 23.13 -6.07 -5.46
C PRO A 498 23.61 -5.16 -6.61
N PRO A 499 24.55 -5.64 -7.43
CA PRO A 499 24.94 -4.93 -8.64
C PRO A 499 23.78 -4.91 -9.66
N PHE A 500 23.82 -3.96 -10.59
CA PHE A 500 22.73 -3.77 -11.56
C PHE A 500 22.65 -4.88 -12.60
N LYS A 501 21.64 -5.74 -12.48
CA LYS A 501 21.36 -6.87 -13.38
C LYS A 501 20.16 -6.60 -14.28
N LEU A 502 20.17 -7.16 -15.49
CA LEU A 502 19.03 -7.13 -16.41
C LEU A 502 18.02 -8.22 -16.04
N GLN A 503 17.15 -7.90 -15.08
CA GLN A 503 16.05 -8.75 -14.61
C GLN A 503 14.72 -8.00 -14.76
N PHE A 504 14.00 -8.27 -15.85
CA PHE A 504 12.70 -7.63 -16.10
C PHE A 504 11.53 -8.49 -15.62
N ASN A 505 11.78 -9.76 -15.27
CA ASN A 505 10.80 -10.66 -14.66
C ASN A 505 9.46 -10.65 -15.42
N TYR A 506 8.35 -10.42 -14.73
CA TYR A 506 6.99 -10.40 -15.29
C TYR A 506 6.69 -9.23 -16.26
N PHE A 507 7.60 -8.26 -16.39
CA PHE A 507 7.43 -7.14 -17.33
C PHE A 507 7.46 -7.61 -18.79
N THR A 508 8.45 -8.42 -19.16
CA THR A 508 8.64 -8.97 -20.51
C THR A 508 7.93 -10.30 -20.72
N ALA A 509 7.59 -11.00 -19.64
CA ALA A 509 6.85 -12.27 -19.69
C ALA A 509 5.57 -12.16 -20.52
N TYR A 510 5.24 -13.23 -21.25
CA TYR A 510 4.05 -13.32 -22.11
C TYR A 510 3.90 -12.17 -23.12
N ASN A 511 5.03 -11.66 -23.64
CA ASN A 511 5.11 -10.55 -24.59
C ASN A 511 4.45 -9.25 -24.10
N ARG A 512 4.31 -9.09 -22.78
CA ARG A 512 3.57 -7.94 -22.23
C ARG A 512 4.31 -6.61 -22.37
N ALA A 513 5.60 -6.60 -22.71
CA ALA A 513 6.32 -5.37 -23.05
C ALA A 513 5.91 -4.80 -24.41
N VAL A 514 5.13 -5.55 -25.21
CA VAL A 514 4.69 -5.16 -26.55
C VAL A 514 3.16 -5.07 -26.57
N PRO A 515 2.57 -4.02 -25.97
CA PRO A 515 1.12 -3.88 -25.94
C PRO A 515 0.58 -3.75 -27.37
N SER A 516 -0.24 -4.72 -27.76
CA SER A 516 -0.90 -4.80 -29.07
C SER A 516 -2.42 -4.83 -28.98
N ARG A 517 -2.95 -4.87 -27.75
CA ARG A 517 -4.38 -4.95 -27.43
C ARG A 517 -4.66 -4.09 -26.19
N TRP A 518 -5.85 -3.50 -26.16
CA TRP A 518 -6.39 -2.80 -25.01
C TRP A 518 -7.42 -3.70 -24.33
N ASN A 519 -7.30 -3.84 -23.03
CA ASN A 519 -8.13 -4.70 -22.17
C ASN A 519 -9.39 -3.97 -21.69
N THR A 520 -9.42 -2.64 -21.75
CA THR A 520 -10.58 -1.82 -21.35
C THR A 520 -11.86 -2.18 -22.12
N ASP A 521 -12.97 -2.32 -21.37
CA ASP A 521 -14.29 -2.71 -21.89
C ASP A 521 -14.85 -1.70 -22.91
N ALA A 522 -15.75 -2.18 -23.78
CA ALA A 522 -16.26 -1.45 -24.93
C ALA A 522 -17.03 -0.15 -24.59
N SER A 523 -17.54 -0.02 -23.37
CA SER A 523 -18.34 1.11 -22.89
C SER A 523 -17.50 2.32 -22.41
N ALA A 524 -16.19 2.16 -22.18
CA ALA A 524 -15.27 3.21 -21.74
C ALA A 524 -14.13 3.46 -22.72
N ARG A 525 -14.34 3.16 -24.02
CA ARG A 525 -13.28 3.12 -25.04
C ARG A 525 -12.50 4.43 -25.09
N PRO A 526 -11.18 4.40 -24.78
CA PRO A 526 -10.32 5.55 -25.02
C PRO A 526 -10.32 5.88 -26.52
N SER A 527 -10.32 7.16 -26.85
CA SER A 527 -10.24 7.61 -28.24
C SER A 527 -8.98 7.06 -28.93
N ALA A 528 -9.02 6.86 -30.24
CA ALA A 528 -7.84 6.45 -31.01
C ALA A 528 -6.66 7.40 -30.77
N THR A 529 -6.93 8.70 -30.64
CA THR A 529 -5.95 9.74 -30.30
C THR A 529 -5.33 9.51 -28.91
N ALA A 530 -6.14 9.19 -27.89
CA ALA A 530 -5.64 8.91 -26.55
C ALA A 530 -4.72 7.68 -26.54
N LYS A 531 -5.13 6.61 -27.24
CA LYS A 531 -4.31 5.39 -27.40
C LYS A 531 -3.00 5.67 -28.12
N ALA A 532 -3.05 6.42 -29.22
CA ALA A 532 -1.87 6.78 -29.99
C ALA A 532 -0.88 7.62 -29.16
N ARG A 533 -1.38 8.62 -28.44
CA ARG A 533 -0.58 9.47 -27.53
C ARG A 533 0.08 8.65 -26.43
N GLN A 534 -0.69 7.80 -25.74
CA GLN A 534 -0.14 6.90 -24.71
C GLN A 534 0.96 6.02 -25.29
N LEU A 535 0.71 5.41 -26.46
CA LEU A 535 1.64 4.48 -27.07
C LEU A 535 2.93 5.15 -27.53
N GLU A 536 2.86 6.36 -28.07
CA GLU A 536 4.03 7.16 -28.43
C GLU A 536 4.92 7.43 -27.21
N LEU A 537 4.32 7.90 -26.11
CA LEU A 537 5.02 8.15 -24.85
C LEU A 537 5.61 6.86 -24.28
N TYR A 538 4.82 5.79 -24.22
CA TYR A 538 5.25 4.47 -23.75
C TYR A 538 6.48 3.95 -24.52
N LYS A 539 6.43 3.99 -25.85
CA LYS A 539 7.53 3.52 -26.71
C LYS A 539 8.81 4.31 -26.48
N ARG A 540 8.71 5.65 -26.41
CA ARG A 540 9.86 6.53 -26.18
C ARG A 540 10.50 6.30 -24.81
N ILE A 541 9.68 6.39 -23.75
CA ILE A 541 10.13 6.29 -22.36
C ILE A 541 10.76 4.91 -22.12
N THR A 542 10.06 3.85 -22.50
CA THR A 542 10.52 2.48 -22.26
C THR A 542 11.77 2.15 -23.08
N ALA A 543 11.91 2.68 -24.30
CA ALA A 543 13.14 2.49 -25.08
C ALA A 543 14.35 3.14 -24.39
N ASN A 544 14.20 4.36 -23.87
CA ASN A 544 15.26 5.01 -23.10
C ASN A 544 15.55 4.31 -21.77
N MET A 545 14.55 3.75 -21.10
CA MET A 545 14.73 2.93 -19.90
C MET A 545 15.51 1.63 -20.20
N PHE A 546 15.26 0.98 -21.33
CA PHE A 546 16.06 -0.18 -21.75
C PHE A 546 17.50 0.20 -22.09
N ARG A 547 17.73 1.32 -22.77
CA ARG A 547 19.08 1.83 -23.07
C ARG A 547 19.85 2.15 -21.79
N MET A 548 19.23 2.86 -20.85
CA MET A 548 19.79 3.11 -19.52
C MET A 548 20.18 1.78 -18.85
N SER A 549 19.27 0.82 -18.82
CA SER A 549 19.51 -0.48 -18.18
C SER A 549 20.66 -1.25 -18.82
N LEU A 550 20.76 -1.28 -20.16
CA LEU A 550 21.86 -1.91 -20.88
C LEU A 550 23.21 -1.27 -20.55
N LEU A 551 23.27 0.06 -20.47
CA LEU A 551 24.50 0.81 -20.19
C LEU A 551 24.95 0.66 -18.73
N LEU A 552 24.04 0.72 -17.77
CA LEU A 552 24.35 0.45 -16.36
C LEU A 552 24.79 -1.01 -16.15
N HIS A 553 24.17 -1.93 -16.87
CA HIS A 553 24.55 -3.33 -16.83
C HIS A 553 25.92 -3.59 -17.45
N GLU A 554 26.24 -2.91 -18.56
CA GLU A 554 27.57 -2.94 -19.17
C GLU A 554 28.67 -2.46 -18.23
N GLU A 555 28.40 -1.38 -17.48
CA GLU A 555 29.32 -0.88 -16.45
C GLU A 555 29.56 -1.94 -15.37
N ALA A 556 28.50 -2.57 -14.86
CA ALA A 556 28.62 -3.59 -13.82
C ALA A 556 29.42 -4.83 -14.30
N LEU A 557 29.27 -5.23 -15.57
CA LEU A 557 30.11 -6.27 -16.18
C LEU A 557 31.57 -5.81 -16.32
N SER A 558 31.78 -4.58 -16.81
CA SER A 558 33.12 -4.07 -17.13
C SER A 558 33.97 -3.78 -15.89
N THR A 559 33.32 -3.47 -14.77
CA THR A 559 33.97 -3.24 -13.46
C THR A 559 34.13 -4.52 -12.65
N GLY A 560 33.63 -5.66 -13.14
CA GLY A 560 33.66 -6.94 -12.43
C GLY A 560 32.69 -7.04 -11.26
N GLN A 561 31.76 -6.08 -11.10
CA GLN A 561 30.68 -6.16 -10.10
C GLN A 561 29.73 -7.32 -10.40
N ILE A 562 29.60 -7.70 -11.67
CA ILE A 562 28.85 -8.88 -12.12
C ILE A 562 29.78 -9.73 -12.98
N ALA A 563 29.87 -11.03 -12.68
CA ALA A 563 30.53 -11.99 -13.55
C ALA A 563 29.68 -12.24 -14.81
N PRO A 564 30.30 -12.50 -15.98
CA PRO A 564 29.59 -12.95 -17.16
C PRO A 564 28.66 -14.13 -16.84
N TYR A 565 27.44 -14.10 -17.37
CA TYR A 565 26.41 -15.09 -17.03
C TYR A 565 26.69 -16.49 -17.59
N GLY A 566 27.50 -16.58 -18.65
CA GLY A 566 27.68 -17.82 -19.40
C GLY A 566 26.33 -18.36 -19.90
N ASN A 567 26.06 -19.64 -19.66
CA ASN A 567 24.82 -20.31 -20.06
C ASN A 567 23.63 -20.11 -19.09
N ALA A 568 23.77 -19.28 -18.04
CA ALA A 568 22.69 -19.08 -17.08
C ALA A 568 21.48 -18.37 -17.72
N THR A 569 20.28 -18.92 -17.51
CA THR A 569 19.04 -18.45 -18.16
C THR A 569 18.38 -17.25 -17.50
N ASN A 570 18.77 -16.91 -16.27
CA ASN A 570 18.00 -16.00 -15.41
C ASN A 570 18.37 -14.53 -15.57
N ASP A 571 19.44 -14.22 -16.30
CA ASP A 571 19.91 -12.85 -16.50
C ASP A 571 20.15 -12.57 -18.01
N GLY A 572 19.92 -11.32 -18.43
CA GLY A 572 20.22 -10.87 -19.80
C GLY A 572 19.13 -11.20 -20.82
N GLU A 573 17.94 -10.63 -20.65
CA GLU A 573 16.79 -10.78 -21.55
C GLU A 573 16.95 -10.03 -22.90
N TYR A 574 18.13 -10.11 -23.53
CA TYR A 574 18.50 -9.32 -24.71
C TYR A 574 17.53 -9.50 -25.87
N ASP A 575 17.03 -10.72 -26.14
CA ASP A 575 16.07 -10.98 -27.20
C ASP A 575 14.74 -10.25 -26.96
N ARG A 576 14.30 -10.13 -25.70
CA ARG A 576 13.08 -9.39 -25.33
C ARG A 576 13.27 -7.88 -25.48
N ILE A 577 14.45 -7.38 -25.13
CA ILE A 577 14.79 -5.97 -25.35
C ILE A 577 14.84 -5.66 -26.85
N ASN A 578 15.40 -6.59 -27.64
CA ASN A 578 15.47 -6.49 -29.09
C ASN A 578 14.08 -6.46 -29.75
N GLU A 579 13.19 -7.37 -29.33
CA GLU A 579 11.78 -7.42 -29.70
C GLU A 579 11.09 -6.08 -29.39
N PHE A 580 11.31 -5.55 -28.19
CA PHE A 580 10.75 -4.25 -27.82
C PHE A 580 11.26 -3.12 -28.72
N PHE A 581 12.56 -3.02 -28.99
CA PHE A 581 13.08 -1.98 -29.87
C PHE A 581 12.51 -2.07 -31.29
N ASN A 582 12.19 -3.29 -31.77
CA ASN A 582 11.58 -3.48 -33.10
C ASN A 582 10.15 -2.92 -33.08
N TYR A 583 9.41 -3.24 -32.04
CA TYR A 583 8.07 -2.70 -31.81
C TYR A 583 8.04 -1.18 -31.61
N ALA A 584 9.01 -0.65 -30.85
CA ALA A 584 9.06 0.76 -30.47
C ALA A 584 9.33 1.66 -31.68
N GLY A 585 10.07 1.15 -32.68
CA GLY A 585 10.33 1.86 -33.94
C GLY A 585 10.97 3.23 -33.76
N GLN A 586 11.73 3.42 -32.67
CA GLN A 586 12.37 4.70 -32.36
C GLN A 586 13.59 4.93 -33.27
N PRO A 587 13.96 6.17 -33.58
CA PRO A 587 15.18 6.48 -34.31
C PRO A 587 16.44 5.89 -33.64
N GLY A 588 17.46 5.61 -34.45
CA GLY A 588 18.75 5.11 -33.94
C GLY A 588 18.82 3.58 -33.74
N ARG A 589 17.94 2.81 -34.41
CA ARG A 589 17.86 1.35 -34.29
C ARG A 589 19.21 0.62 -34.44
N ALA A 590 20.03 0.99 -35.42
CA ALA A 590 21.35 0.38 -35.61
C ALA A 590 22.28 0.56 -34.39
N ALA A 591 22.17 1.69 -33.67
CA ALA A 591 22.93 1.93 -32.45
C ALA A 591 22.38 1.14 -31.25
N ASP A 592 21.08 0.83 -31.24
CA ASP A 592 20.47 -0.06 -30.25
C ASP A 592 20.92 -1.52 -30.47
N ASP A 593 20.97 -1.98 -31.72
CA ASP A 593 21.50 -3.30 -32.07
C ASP A 593 22.97 -3.44 -31.68
N ALA A 594 23.78 -2.41 -31.99
CA ALA A 594 25.19 -2.38 -31.59
C ALA A 594 25.36 -2.40 -30.06
N LEU A 595 24.51 -1.68 -29.32
CA LEU A 595 24.50 -1.71 -27.86
C LEU A 595 24.17 -3.12 -27.35
N ILE A 596 23.08 -3.75 -27.81
CA ILE A 596 22.70 -5.09 -27.34
C ILE A 596 23.81 -6.10 -27.63
N ARG A 597 24.33 -6.14 -28.87
CA ARG A 597 25.41 -7.07 -29.26
C ARG A 597 26.65 -6.89 -28.39
N ARG A 598 27.04 -5.64 -28.11
CA ARG A 598 28.18 -5.32 -27.24
C ARG A 598 27.98 -5.81 -25.80
N VAL A 599 26.82 -5.53 -25.21
CA VAL A 599 26.54 -5.93 -23.82
C VAL A 599 26.39 -7.44 -23.70
N ALA A 600 25.73 -8.11 -24.65
CA ALA A 600 25.58 -9.56 -24.68
C ALA A 600 26.92 -10.28 -24.83
N ALA A 601 27.81 -9.77 -25.69
CA ALA A 601 29.17 -10.31 -25.84
C ALA A 601 29.95 -10.23 -24.52
N ARG A 602 29.89 -9.10 -23.81
CA ARG A 602 30.52 -8.96 -22.47
C ARG A 602 29.91 -9.89 -21.43
N ALA A 603 28.61 -10.14 -21.51
CA ALA A 603 27.91 -11.07 -20.63
C ALA A 603 28.19 -12.55 -20.96
N GLY A 604 28.87 -12.85 -22.08
CA GLY A 604 29.10 -14.21 -22.56
C GLY A 604 27.82 -14.90 -23.05
N LYS A 605 26.83 -14.14 -23.51
CA LYS A 605 25.52 -14.66 -23.94
C LYS A 605 25.38 -14.58 -25.45
N ALA A 606 25.13 -15.72 -26.09
CA ALA A 606 24.83 -15.79 -27.51
C ALA A 606 23.45 -15.16 -27.79
N LEU A 607 23.36 -14.42 -28.90
CA LEU A 607 22.12 -13.83 -29.38
C LEU A 607 21.49 -14.71 -30.46
N THR A 608 20.17 -14.71 -30.56
CA THR A 608 19.44 -15.51 -31.55
C THR A 608 18.97 -14.70 -32.76
N PHE A 609 19.46 -13.46 -32.93
CA PHE A 609 19.01 -12.51 -33.97
C PHE A 609 20.16 -11.70 -34.59
#